data_AF-A0A0H3JB61-F1
#
_entry.id   AF-A0A0H3JB61-F1
#
_cell.length_a   1.000
_cell.length_b   1.000
_cell.length_c   1.000
_cell.angle_alpha   90.00
_cell.angle_beta   90.00
_cell.angle_gamma   90.00
#
_symmetry.space_group_name_H-M   'P 1'
#
loop_
_entity.id
_entity.type
_entity.pdbx_description
1 polymer ?
#
loop_
_entity_poly.entity_id
_entity_poly.type
_entity_poly.pdbx_seq_one_letter_code
_entity_poly.pdbx_strand_id
1 'polypeptide(L)'
;MGKLKFSRKFKSFIYLNKSLNNDELIFFINQYKENIMKYDFKFYELFSSNNIEGNKMTIAETKVVLEKGIVEARVKDVVEALNLEKAMKKYDLEMRTLE
;
A
#
# COMPACT_ATOMS: atom_id res chain seq x y z
N MET A 1 -18.10 33.64 -11.57
CA MET A 1 -17.58 32.33 -12.02
C MET A 1 -16.06 32.30 -11.83
N GLY A 2 -15.58 31.67 -10.76
CA GLY A 2 -14.15 31.63 -10.43
C GLY A 2 -13.42 30.57 -11.28
N LYS A 3 -12.38 30.99 -12.02
CA LYS A 3 -11.48 30.07 -12.72
C LYS A 3 -10.69 29.23 -11.70
N LEU A 4 -10.79 27.91 -11.81
CA LEU A 4 -9.95 26.97 -11.05
C LEU A 4 -8.48 27.23 -11.40
N LYS A 5 -7.70 27.71 -10.43
CA LYS A 5 -6.23 27.76 -10.54
C LYS A 5 -5.71 26.32 -10.44
N PHE A 6 -5.08 25.83 -11.50
CA PHE A 6 -4.33 24.57 -11.49
C PHE A 6 -3.21 24.66 -10.46
N SER A 7 -3.46 24.18 -9.24
CA SER A 7 -2.46 24.11 -8.19
C SER A 7 -1.59 22.88 -8.39
N ARG A 8 -0.28 23.13 -8.58
CA ARG A 8 0.86 22.20 -8.42
C ARG A 8 0.62 20.81 -9.02
N LYS A 9 1.11 20.67 -10.27
CA LYS A 9 1.41 19.41 -10.98
C LYS A 9 1.44 18.22 -10.04
N PHE A 10 0.47 17.31 -10.21
CA PHE A 10 0.53 15.97 -9.66
C PHE A 10 1.94 15.42 -9.97
N LYS A 11 2.79 15.26 -8.96
CA LYS A 11 4.08 14.60 -9.13
C LYS A 11 3.78 13.10 -9.21
N SER A 12 3.18 12.66 -10.32
CA SER A 12 3.25 11.25 -10.68
C SER A 12 4.73 10.92 -10.82
N PHE A 13 5.12 9.78 -10.25
CA PHE A 13 6.49 9.30 -10.23
C PHE A 13 7.06 9.31 -11.64
N ILE A 14 8.01 10.22 -11.90
CA ILE A 14 8.81 10.29 -13.12
C ILE A 14 9.88 9.19 -13.03
N TYR A 15 9.48 7.95 -12.81
CA TYR A 15 10.33 6.81 -13.10
C TYR A 15 9.83 6.24 -14.42
N LEU A 16 10.40 6.77 -15.51
CA LEU A 16 10.27 6.28 -16.88
C LEU A 16 8.90 6.56 -17.54
N ASN A 17 8.73 7.79 -18.06
CA ASN A 17 7.77 8.07 -19.15
C ASN A 17 8.24 7.33 -20.41
N LYS A 18 8.12 5.99 -20.43
CA LYS A 18 8.24 5.18 -21.64
C LYS A 18 6.85 5.07 -22.25
N SER A 19 6.72 5.41 -23.52
CA SER A 19 5.53 5.05 -24.29
C SER A 19 5.54 3.54 -24.47
N LEU A 20 4.93 2.82 -23.52
CA LEU A 20 4.77 1.38 -23.63
C LEU A 20 3.68 1.08 -24.65
N ASN A 21 3.95 0.17 -25.58
CA ASN A 21 2.88 -0.43 -26.37
C ASN A 21 2.07 -1.43 -25.51
N ASN A 22 0.92 -1.89 -26.03
CA ASN A 22 0.02 -2.75 -25.26
C ASN A 22 0.69 -4.07 -24.81
N ASP A 23 1.56 -4.66 -25.64
CA ASP A 23 2.24 -5.91 -25.33
C ASP A 23 3.29 -5.72 -24.23
N GLU A 24 4.02 -4.60 -24.26
CA GLU A 24 4.95 -4.21 -23.20
C GLU A 24 4.20 -3.93 -21.88
N LEU A 25 3.06 -3.26 -21.94
CA LEU A 25 2.22 -3.01 -20.77
C LEU A 25 1.75 -4.34 -20.14
N ILE A 26 1.26 -5.27 -20.98
CA ILE A 26 0.84 -6.60 -20.54
C ILE A 26 2.03 -7.37 -19.94
N PHE A 27 3.21 -7.31 -20.55
CA PHE A 27 4.43 -7.92 -20.01
C PHE A 27 4.77 -7.37 -18.63
N PHE A 28 4.77 -6.04 -18.46
CA PHE A 28 5.02 -5.43 -17.17
C PHE A 28 3.95 -5.81 -16.13
N ILE A 29 2.67 -5.81 -16.50
CA ILE A 29 1.58 -6.25 -15.61
C ILE A 29 1.77 -7.71 -15.19
N ASN A 30 2.12 -8.60 -16.11
CA ASN A 30 2.32 -10.02 -15.81
C ASN A 30 3.56 -10.26 -14.94
N GLN A 31 4.66 -9.57 -15.23
CA GLN A 31 5.85 -9.55 -14.37
C GLN A 31 5.53 -9.00 -12.97
N TYR A 32 4.66 -7.99 -12.89
CA TYR A 32 4.23 -7.42 -11.62
C TYR A 32 3.33 -8.40 -10.85
N LYS A 33 2.41 -9.11 -11.52
CA LYS A 33 1.55 -10.15 -10.93
C LYS A 33 2.36 -11.33 -10.39
N GLU A 34 3.34 -11.82 -11.15
CA GLU A 34 4.22 -12.91 -10.71
C GLU A 34 5.08 -12.51 -9.50
N ASN A 35 5.51 -11.25 -9.44
CA ASN A 35 6.25 -10.72 -8.29
C ASN A 35 5.35 -10.35 -7.11
N ILE A 36 4.10 -9.94 -7.32
CA ILE A 36 3.11 -9.71 -6.26
C ILE A 36 2.89 -11.00 -5.46
N MET A 37 2.89 -12.18 -6.10
CA MET A 37 2.79 -13.45 -5.38
C MET A 37 4.04 -13.80 -4.55
N LYS A 38 5.18 -13.13 -4.78
CA LYS A 38 6.42 -13.28 -3.99
C LYS A 38 6.55 -12.29 -2.85
N TYR A 39 5.94 -11.12 -2.96
CA TYR A 39 5.92 -10.12 -1.90
C TYR A 39 4.69 -10.31 -1.01
N ASP A 40 4.82 -10.02 0.28
CA ASP A 40 3.71 -10.11 1.22
C ASP A 40 2.64 -9.05 0.86
N PHE A 41 1.70 -9.42 -0.01
CA PHE A 41 0.67 -8.51 -0.54
C PHE A 41 -0.10 -7.83 0.60
N LYS A 42 -0.33 -8.59 1.68
CA LYS A 42 -0.99 -8.11 2.90
C LYS A 42 -0.25 -6.95 3.54
N PHE A 43 1.08 -6.98 3.54
CA PHE A 43 1.91 -5.89 4.04
C PHE A 43 1.72 -4.61 3.22
N TYR A 44 1.78 -4.70 1.89
CA TYR A 44 1.65 -3.53 1.03
C TYR A 44 0.24 -2.94 1.04
N GLU A 45 -0.78 -3.79 1.12
CA GLU A 45 -2.17 -3.37 1.25
C GLU A 45 -2.40 -2.61 2.56
N LEU A 46 -1.87 -3.12 3.67
CA LEU A 46 -1.94 -2.48 4.99
C LEU A 46 -1.22 -1.13 5.01
N PHE A 47 0.01 -1.09 4.50
CA PHE A 47 0.78 0.15 4.39
C PHE A 47 0.03 1.20 3.57
N SER A 48 -0.43 0.82 2.38
CA SER A 48 -1.07 1.74 1.45
C SER A 48 -2.39 2.27 2.00
N SER A 49 -3.20 1.40 2.61
CA SER A 49 -4.48 1.77 3.21
C SER A 49 -4.32 2.79 4.34
N ASN A 50 -3.40 2.54 5.28
CA ASN A 50 -3.13 3.48 6.36
C ASN A 50 -2.58 4.82 5.85
N ASN A 51 -1.70 4.80 4.84
CA ASN A 51 -1.09 6.01 4.29
C ASN A 51 -2.13 6.90 3.58
N ILE A 52 -3.11 6.31 2.88
CA ILE A 52 -4.23 7.05 2.27
C ILE A 52 -5.00 7.83 3.34
N GLU A 53 -5.22 7.24 4.52
CA GLU A 53 -5.90 7.86 5.66
C GLU A 53 -4.99 8.80 6.49
N GLY A 54 -3.76 9.03 6.03
CA GLY A 54 -2.86 10.03 6.60
C GLY A 54 -1.88 9.52 7.66
N ASN A 55 -1.79 8.21 7.86
CA ASN A 55 -0.73 7.58 8.66
C ASN A 55 0.66 7.95 8.08
N LYS A 56 1.65 8.20 8.94
CA LYS A 56 2.98 8.69 8.53
C LYS A 56 4.08 7.67 8.65
N MET A 57 3.78 6.44 9.07
CA MET A 57 4.78 5.38 9.08
C MET A 57 5.26 5.09 7.67
N THR A 58 6.56 4.93 7.54
CA THR A 58 7.21 4.45 6.33
C THR A 58 6.93 2.95 6.14
N ILE A 59 7.27 2.45 4.95
CA ILE A 59 7.24 1.03 4.60
C ILE A 59 8.07 0.22 5.61
N ALA A 60 9.29 0.67 5.92
CA ALA A 60 10.18 -0.02 6.84
C ALA A 60 9.61 -0.06 8.27
N GLU A 61 9.11 1.08 8.77
CA GLU A 61 8.48 1.18 10.10
C GLU A 61 7.23 0.30 10.21
N THR A 62 6.38 0.32 9.19
CA THR A 62 5.19 -0.54 9.12
C THR A 62 5.59 -2.01 9.19
N LYS A 63 6.65 -2.40 8.46
CA LYS A 63 7.14 -3.78 8.46
C LYS A 63 7.59 -4.20 9.86
N VAL A 64 8.39 -3.36 10.52
CA VAL A 64 8.87 -3.60 11.88
C VAL A 64 7.70 -3.72 12.86
N VAL A 65 6.66 -2.88 12.74
CA VAL A 65 5.45 -2.97 13.58
C VAL A 65 4.74 -4.30 13.41
N LEU A 66 4.54 -4.77 12.17
CA LEU A 66 3.88 -6.04 11.90
C LEU A 66 4.71 -7.24 12.37
N GLU A 67 6.04 -7.13 12.33
CA GLU A 67 6.99 -8.10 12.87
C GLU A 67 7.12 -8.04 14.41
N LYS A 68 6.32 -7.18 15.08
CA LYS A 68 6.31 -6.94 16.53
C LYS A 68 7.64 -6.40 17.08
N GLY A 69 8.38 -5.68 16.24
CA GLY A 69 9.59 -4.95 16.64
C GLY A 69 9.28 -3.59 17.28
N ILE A 70 10.35 -2.86 17.61
CA ILE A 70 10.29 -1.53 18.22
C ILE A 70 10.49 -0.49 17.11
N VAL A 71 9.66 0.55 17.11
CA VAL A 71 9.71 1.63 16.11
C VAL A 71 9.58 3.00 16.77
N GLU A 72 10.30 3.99 16.25
CA GLU A 72 10.17 5.40 16.66
C GLU A 72 9.11 6.11 15.81
N ALA A 73 7.84 5.72 15.97
CA ALA A 73 6.70 6.32 15.27
C ALA A 73 5.68 6.89 16.24
N ARG A 74 4.74 7.71 15.73
CA ARG A 74 3.62 8.21 16.53
C ARG A 74 2.79 7.02 17.01
N VAL A 75 2.50 6.95 18.31
CA VAL A 75 1.72 5.86 18.91
C VAL A 75 0.39 5.62 18.18
N LYS A 76 -0.31 6.69 17.78
CA LYS A 76 -1.55 6.61 17.00
C LYS A 76 -1.35 5.80 15.70
N ASP A 77 -0.30 6.09 14.95
CA ASP A 77 -0.05 5.46 13.65
C ASP A 77 0.28 3.97 13.81
N VAL A 78 1.03 3.63 14.86
CA VAL A 78 1.34 2.23 15.22
C VAL A 78 0.06 1.46 15.55
N VAL A 79 -0.80 2.07 16.37
CA VAL A 79 -2.08 1.47 16.77
C VAL A 79 -3.01 1.26 15.58
N GLU A 80 -3.10 2.21 14.65
CA GLU A 80 -3.88 2.08 13.42
C GLU A 80 -3.42 0.88 12.57
N ALA A 81 -2.10 0.74 12.37
CA ALA A 81 -1.57 -0.40 11.62
C ALA A 81 -1.87 -1.74 12.27
N LEU A 82 -1.70 -1.85 13.59
CA LEU A 82 -2.02 -3.08 14.32
C LEU A 82 -3.52 -3.40 14.30
N ASN A 83 -4.38 -2.38 14.36
CA ASN A 83 -5.83 -2.57 14.27
C ASN A 83 -6.25 -3.03 12.87
N LEU A 84 -5.68 -2.45 11.83
CA LEU A 84 -5.95 -2.86 10.46
C LEU A 84 -5.47 -4.30 10.21
N GLU A 85 -4.29 -4.67 10.72
CA GLU A 85 -3.79 -6.04 10.62
C GLU A 85 -4.75 -7.06 11.24
N LYS A 86 -5.26 -6.76 12.44
CA LYS A 86 -6.26 -7.59 13.12
C LYS A 86 -7.56 -7.68 12.33
N ALA A 87 -8.03 -6.57 11.77
CA ALA A 87 -9.25 -6.54 10.96
C ALA A 87 -9.13 -7.42 9.71
N MET A 88 -8.01 -7.31 8.98
CA MET A 88 -7.74 -8.14 7.80
C MET A 88 -7.66 -9.63 8.16
N LYS A 89 -6.98 -9.99 9.26
CA LYS A 89 -6.95 -11.38 9.74
C LYS A 89 -8.33 -11.92 10.08
N LYS A 90 -9.16 -11.12 10.74
CA LYS A 90 -10.54 -11.51 11.08
C LYS A 90 -11.37 -11.76 9.82
N TYR A 91 -11.27 -10.87 8.83
CA TYR A 91 -11.96 -11.02 7.55
C TYR A 91 -11.53 -12.29 6.80
N ASP A 92 -10.23 -12.57 6.72
CA ASP A 92 -9.70 -13.81 6.12
C ASP A 92 -10.25 -15.07 6.81
N LEU A 93 -10.34 -15.04 8.15
CA LEU A 93 -10.90 -16.14 8.95
C LEU A 93 -12.39 -16.36 8.65
N GLU A 94 -13.18 -15.29 8.60
CA GLU A 94 -14.62 -15.36 8.30
C GLU A 94 -14.88 -15.90 6.89
N MET A 95 -14.08 -15.48 5.90
CA MET A 95 -14.21 -15.98 4.53
C MET A 95 -13.91 -17.47 4.40
N ARG A 96 -12.90 -17.99 5.11
CA ARG A 96 -12.56 -19.42 5.12
C ARG A 96 -13.57 -20.30 5.85
N THR A 97 -14.36 -19.74 6.77
CA THR A 97 -15.43 -20.49 7.46
C THR A 97 -16.72 -20.59 6.65
N LEU A 98 -16.82 -19.85 5.54
CA LEU A 98 -17.97 -19.85 4.63
C LEU A 98 -17.76 -20.76 3.41
N GLU A 99 -16.55 -21.29 3.22
CA GLU A 99 -16.18 -22.31 2.21
C GLU A 99 -16.35 -23.72 2.78
#